data_AF-A0A4R0Y501-F1
#
_entry.id   AF-A0A4R0Y501-F1
#
_cell.length_a   1.000
_cell.length_b   1.000
_cell.length_c   1.000
_cell.angle_alpha   90.00
_cell.angle_beta   90.00
_cell.angle_gamma   90.00
#
_symmetry.space_group_name_H-M   'P 1'
#
loop_
_entity.id
_entity.type
_entity.pdbx_description
1 polymer ?
#
loop_
_entity_poly.entity_id
_entity_poly.type
_entity_poly.pdbx_seq_one_letter_code
_entity_poly.pdbx_strand_id
1 'polypeptide(L)'
;MSDPREAGMIGRRTDGKIVRRPLSPHLQAYDMMQMTSFTSIMHRATGCAWAAGTLLLTWWLMAAATGEVAFARVQWFMSSFLGLLILFALTATAWYHTLAGLRHLAWDAGFGFEIPTVYKTGHAVLIGTGVLTVLTWLLAIIFWG
;
A
#
# COMPACT_ATOMS: atom_id res chain seq x y z
N MET A 1 24.65 -30.89 -8.41
CA MET A 1 24.62 -30.64 -6.96
C MET A 1 23.21 -30.14 -6.65
N SER A 2 22.40 -30.89 -5.92
CA SER A 2 21.06 -30.44 -5.48
C SER A 2 21.21 -29.21 -4.58
N ASP A 3 20.27 -28.25 -4.65
CA ASP A 3 20.29 -27.04 -3.84
C ASP A 3 20.42 -27.42 -2.34
N PRO A 4 21.40 -26.88 -1.58
CA PRO A 4 21.56 -27.17 -0.15
C PRO A 4 20.31 -26.85 0.68
N ARG A 5 19.41 -25.99 0.20
CA ARG A 5 18.11 -25.71 0.83
C ARG A 5 17.14 -26.88 0.73
N GLU A 6 17.22 -27.68 -0.33
CA GLU A 6 16.39 -28.87 -0.51
C GLU A 6 16.85 -30.05 0.34
N ALA A 7 18.13 -30.10 0.69
CA ALA A 7 18.69 -31.16 1.54
C ALA A 7 17.99 -31.24 2.91
N GLY A 8 17.55 -30.11 3.47
CA GLY A 8 16.79 -30.05 4.73
C GLY A 8 15.31 -30.44 4.60
N MET A 9 14.77 -30.43 3.38
CA MET A 9 13.37 -30.79 3.08
C MET A 9 13.19 -32.28 2.82
N ILE A 10 14.27 -33.02 2.64
CA ILE A 10 14.25 -34.47 2.45
C ILE A 10 14.38 -35.13 3.83
N GLY A 11 13.31 -35.80 4.28
CA GLY A 11 13.29 -36.59 5.50
C GLY A 11 13.18 -38.09 5.21
N ARG A 12 13.42 -38.91 6.23
CA ARG A 12 13.04 -40.33 6.24
C ARG A 12 11.93 -40.55 7.26
N ARG A 13 10.91 -41.30 6.88
CA ARG A 13 9.89 -41.81 7.80
C ARG A 13 10.44 -43.03 8.57
N THR A 14 9.72 -43.46 9.60
CA THR A 14 10.07 -44.63 10.42
C THR A 14 10.14 -45.95 9.64
N ASP A 15 9.47 -46.03 8.48
CA ASP A 15 9.52 -47.15 7.54
C ASP A 15 10.70 -47.07 6.54
N GLY A 16 11.59 -46.09 6.69
CA GLY A 16 12.75 -45.88 5.81
C GLY A 16 12.45 -45.15 4.50
N LYS A 17 11.18 -44.84 4.20
CA LYS A 17 10.82 -44.12 2.95
C LYS A 17 11.28 -42.68 3.00
N ILE A 18 11.88 -42.24 1.89
CA ILE A 18 12.25 -40.85 1.66
C ILE A 18 10.98 -40.04 1.39
N VAL A 19 10.76 -38.97 2.13
CA VAL A 19 9.60 -38.09 1.99
C VAL A 19 10.05 -36.63 1.98
N ARG A 20 9.32 -35.79 1.24
CA ARG A 20 9.46 -34.34 1.35
C ARG A 20 8.70 -33.85 2.58
N ARG A 21 9.39 -33.17 3.48
CA ARG A 21 8.79 -32.61 4.69
C ARG A 21 7.68 -31.61 4.31
N PRO A 22 6.50 -31.69 4.94
CA PRO A 22 5.43 -30.73 4.67
C PRO A 22 5.84 -29.35 5.19
N LEU A 23 5.36 -28.30 4.52
CA LEU A 23 5.51 -26.93 5.01
C LEU A 23 4.55 -26.71 6.19
N SER A 24 5.04 -26.14 7.29
CA SER A 24 4.18 -25.79 8.41
C SER A 24 3.18 -24.69 8.02
N PRO A 25 1.97 -24.69 8.62
CA PRO A 25 1.05 -23.57 8.50
C PRO A 25 1.74 -22.28 8.96
N HIS A 26 1.64 -21.20 8.18
CA HIS A 26 2.34 -19.94 8.44
C HIS A 26 1.37 -18.76 8.40
N LEU A 27 0.86 -18.36 7.23
CA LEU A 27 -0.05 -17.20 7.13
C LEU A 27 -1.39 -17.41 7.84
N GLN A 28 -1.93 -18.63 7.77
CA GLN A 28 -3.23 -18.96 8.35
C GLN A 28 -3.18 -19.19 9.87
N ALA A 29 -1.99 -19.52 10.40
CA ALA A 29 -1.80 -19.80 11.82
C ALA A 29 -1.24 -18.60 12.59
N TYR A 30 -0.63 -17.64 11.89
CA TYR A 30 -0.08 -16.43 12.50
C TYR A 30 -1.13 -15.31 12.55
N ASP A 31 -1.12 -14.53 13.63
CA ASP A 31 -1.95 -13.33 13.75
C ASP A 31 -1.43 -12.18 12.86
N MET A 32 -1.93 -12.14 11.62
CA MET A 32 -1.58 -11.11 10.65
C MET A 32 -2.19 -9.74 10.98
N MET A 33 -3.15 -9.66 11.91
CA MET A 33 -3.86 -8.43 12.25
C MET A 33 -3.09 -7.53 13.23
N GLN A 34 -1.88 -7.94 13.61
CA GLN A 34 -0.95 -7.06 14.31
C GLN A 34 -0.70 -5.79 13.50
N MET A 35 -0.75 -4.63 14.18
CA MET A 35 -0.65 -3.33 13.53
C MET A 35 0.64 -3.17 12.68
N THR A 36 1.74 -3.76 13.11
CA THR A 36 3.02 -3.72 12.37
C THR A 36 2.93 -4.47 11.03
N SER A 37 2.43 -5.70 11.06
CA SER A 37 2.22 -6.53 9.86
C SER A 37 1.19 -5.90 8.93
N PHE A 38 0.06 -5.43 9.48
CA PHE A 38 -0.99 -4.74 8.75
C PHE A 38 -0.46 -3.47 8.07
N THR A 39 0.23 -2.59 8.82
CA THR A 39 0.75 -1.34 8.24
C THR A 39 1.79 -1.59 7.14
N SER A 40 2.58 -2.65 7.27
CA SER A 40 3.55 -3.06 6.24
C SER A 40 2.87 -3.57 4.96
N ILE A 41 1.90 -4.48 5.05
CA ILE A 41 1.21 -4.99 3.85
C ILE A 41 0.39 -3.89 3.16
N MET A 42 -0.23 -3.00 3.95
CA MET A 42 -0.92 -1.83 3.41
C MET A 42 0.05 -0.89 2.68
N HIS A 43 1.28 -0.68 3.15
CA HIS A 43 2.24 0.17 2.45
C HIS A 43 2.59 -0.37 1.06
N ARG A 44 2.69 -1.69 0.92
CA ARG A 44 2.88 -2.35 -0.38
C ARG A 44 1.65 -2.22 -1.27
N ALA A 45 0.47 -2.50 -0.73
CA ALA A 45 -0.78 -2.41 -1.46
C ALA A 45 -1.05 -0.98 -1.96
N THR A 46 -0.85 0.03 -1.11
CA THR A 46 -0.97 1.44 -1.51
C THR A 46 0.11 1.86 -2.48
N GLY A 47 1.31 1.29 -2.42
CA GLY A 47 2.36 1.51 -3.43
C GLY A 47 1.91 1.04 -4.82
N CYS A 48 1.32 -0.14 -4.92
CA CYS A 48 0.74 -0.65 -6.18
C CYS A 48 -0.42 0.22 -6.67
N ALA A 49 -1.34 0.60 -5.77
CA ALA A 49 -2.47 1.46 -6.13
C ALA A 49 -2.03 2.87 -6.56
N TRP A 50 -1.00 3.42 -5.91
CA TRP A 50 -0.43 4.71 -6.26
C TRP A 50 0.25 4.69 -7.63
N ALA A 51 1.00 3.62 -7.92
CA ALA A 51 1.56 3.38 -9.24
C ALA A 51 0.47 3.29 -10.31
N ALA A 52 -0.63 2.57 -10.05
CA ALA A 52 -1.78 2.55 -10.98
C ALA A 52 -2.42 3.94 -11.15
N GLY A 53 -2.47 4.76 -10.09
CA GLY A 53 -2.91 6.15 -10.14
C GLY A 53 -2.10 7.03 -11.12
N THR A 54 -0.83 6.71 -11.37
CA THR A 54 -0.04 7.43 -12.38
C THR A 54 -0.58 7.27 -13.79
N LEU A 55 -1.27 6.16 -14.10
CA LEU A 55 -1.95 5.97 -15.38
C LEU A 55 -3.12 6.93 -15.53
N LEU A 56 -3.89 7.14 -14.44
CA LEU A 56 -4.98 8.10 -14.40
C LEU A 56 -4.47 9.53 -14.59
N LEU A 57 -3.37 9.89 -13.92
CA LEU A 57 -2.71 11.19 -14.10
C LEU A 57 -2.20 11.37 -15.53
N THR A 58 -1.58 10.34 -16.10
CA THR A 58 -1.08 10.36 -17.49
C THR A 58 -2.23 10.56 -18.47
N TRP A 59 -3.34 9.85 -18.30
CA TRP A 59 -4.52 10.04 -19.13
C TRP A 59 -5.07 11.47 -19.05
N TRP A 60 -5.14 12.03 -17.84
CA TRP A 60 -5.55 13.42 -17.64
C TRP A 60 -4.63 14.42 -18.34
N LEU A 61 -3.31 14.28 -18.18
CA LEU A 61 -2.31 15.14 -18.83
C LEU A 61 -2.36 15.04 -20.36
N MET A 62 -2.50 13.82 -20.89
CA MET A 62 -2.63 13.58 -22.33
C MET A 62 -3.89 14.25 -22.90
N ALA A 63 -5.02 14.15 -22.19
CA ALA A 63 -6.26 14.81 -22.60
C ALA A 63 -6.13 16.34 -22.57
N ALA A 64 -5.48 16.89 -21.54
CA ALA A 64 -5.19 18.32 -21.45
C ALA A 64 -4.32 18.82 -22.61
N ALA A 65 -3.34 18.02 -23.04
CA ALA A 65 -2.46 18.36 -24.16
C ALA A 65 -3.11 18.17 -25.55
N THR A 66 -4.13 17.31 -25.66
CA THR A 66 -4.76 16.97 -26.94
C THR A 66 -5.75 18.03 -27.42
N GLY A 67 -6.48 18.65 -26.50
CA GLY A 67 -7.43 19.72 -26.81
C GLY A 67 -8.73 19.63 -26.01
N GLU A 68 -9.55 20.67 -26.15
CA GLU A 68 -10.70 20.92 -25.28
C GLU A 68 -11.70 19.77 -25.22
N VAL A 69 -12.02 19.14 -26.36
CA VAL A 69 -13.00 18.04 -26.41
C VAL A 69 -12.49 16.81 -25.65
N ALA A 70 -11.20 16.48 -25.76
CA ALA A 70 -10.61 15.36 -25.04
C ALA A 70 -10.57 15.65 -23.54
N PHE A 71 -10.15 16.86 -23.16
CA PHE A 71 -10.10 17.29 -21.78
C PHE A 71 -11.50 17.30 -21.12
N ALA A 72 -12.52 17.83 -21.80
CA ALA A 72 -13.90 17.85 -21.31
C ALA A 72 -14.43 16.44 -21.00
N ARG A 73 -14.07 15.43 -21.79
CA ARG A 73 -14.44 14.02 -21.53
C ARG A 73 -13.81 13.48 -20.26
N VAL A 74 -12.52 13.77 -20.04
CA VAL A 74 -11.86 13.36 -18.80
C VAL A 74 -12.45 14.11 -17.61
N GLN A 75 -12.67 15.41 -17.71
CA GLN A 75 -13.30 16.21 -16.65
C GLN A 75 -14.70 15.71 -16.31
N TRP A 76 -15.50 15.31 -17.31
CA TRP A 76 -16.80 14.68 -17.09
C TRP A 76 -16.66 13.37 -16.30
N PHE A 77 -15.70 12.51 -16.66
CA PHE A 77 -15.47 11.27 -15.93
C PHE A 77 -14.98 11.53 -14.49
N MET A 78 -14.03 12.43 -14.30
CA MET A 78 -13.44 12.76 -13.00
C MET A 78 -14.44 13.44 -12.05
N SER A 79 -15.39 14.20 -12.58
CA SER A 79 -16.48 14.82 -11.81
C SER A 79 -17.68 13.90 -11.58
N SER A 80 -17.72 12.72 -12.21
CA SER A 80 -18.72 11.70 -11.92
C SER A 80 -18.53 11.12 -10.51
N PHE A 81 -19.58 10.52 -9.96
CA PHE A 81 -19.51 9.84 -8.65
C PHE A 81 -18.37 8.82 -8.60
N LEU A 82 -18.19 8.01 -9.65
CA LEU A 82 -17.11 7.02 -9.72
C LEU A 82 -15.74 7.70 -9.81
N GLY A 83 -15.61 8.77 -10.59
CA GLY A 83 -14.38 9.55 -10.70
C GLY A 83 -13.96 10.14 -9.35
N LEU A 84 -14.89 10.76 -8.64
CA LEU A 84 -14.66 11.31 -7.31
C LEU A 84 -14.30 10.22 -6.30
N LEU A 85 -14.95 9.05 -6.34
CA LEU A 85 -14.60 7.91 -5.49
C LEU A 85 -13.16 7.43 -5.75
N ILE A 86 -12.76 7.34 -7.02
CA ILE A 86 -11.39 6.96 -7.40
C ILE A 86 -10.39 8.01 -6.93
N LEU A 87 -10.67 9.30 -7.14
CA LEU A 87 -9.82 10.40 -6.67
C LEU A 87 -9.71 10.40 -5.13
N PHE A 88 -10.78 10.08 -4.42
CA PHE A 88 -10.78 10.00 -2.95
C PHE A 88 -9.90 8.85 -2.48
N ALA A 89 -10.08 7.67 -3.09
CA ALA A 89 -9.25 6.51 -2.79
C ALA A 89 -7.77 6.76 -3.13
N LEU A 90 -7.47 7.40 -4.26
CA LEU A 90 -6.11 7.73 -4.67
C LEU A 90 -5.46 8.76 -3.76
N THR A 91 -6.18 9.78 -3.30
CA THR A 91 -5.66 10.76 -2.33
C THR A 91 -5.37 10.12 -0.97
N ALA A 92 -6.26 9.25 -0.46
CA ALA A 92 -5.99 8.49 0.75
C ALA A 92 -4.78 7.55 0.60
N THR A 93 -4.69 6.88 -0.56
CA THR A 93 -3.57 6.01 -0.93
C THR A 93 -2.25 6.78 -0.95
N ALA A 94 -2.24 7.98 -1.54
CA ALA A 94 -1.08 8.87 -1.60
C ALA A 94 -0.59 9.21 -0.20
N TRP A 95 -1.48 9.73 0.66
CA TRP A 95 -1.11 10.14 2.01
C TRP A 95 -0.63 8.98 2.86
N TYR A 96 -1.31 7.83 2.80
CA TYR A 96 -0.86 6.64 3.51
C TYR A 96 0.52 6.19 3.04
N HIS A 97 0.72 6.06 1.73
CA HIS A 97 1.98 5.59 1.17
C HIS A 97 3.14 6.54 1.50
N THR A 98 2.92 7.86 1.41
CA THR A 98 3.92 8.87 1.77
C THR A 98 4.27 8.83 3.25
N LEU A 99 3.28 8.83 4.16
CA LEU A 99 3.55 8.81 5.60
C LEU A 99 4.21 7.51 6.07
N ALA A 100 3.75 6.37 5.55
CA ALA A 100 4.39 5.08 5.79
C ALA A 100 5.82 5.05 5.22
N GLY A 101 6.03 5.64 4.04
CA GLY A 101 7.36 5.80 3.42
C GLY A 101 8.30 6.63 4.28
N LEU A 102 7.85 7.76 4.83
CA LEU A 102 8.63 8.57 5.77
C LEU A 102 9.00 7.79 7.04
N ARG A 103 8.07 6.99 7.57
CA ARG A 103 8.35 6.08 8.69
C ARG A 103 9.40 5.03 8.32
N HIS A 104 9.35 4.48 7.11
CA HIS A 104 10.35 3.55 6.59
C HIS A 104 11.73 4.21 6.44
N LEU A 105 11.81 5.43 5.89
CA LEU A 105 13.06 6.18 5.80
C LEU A 105 13.66 6.49 7.19
N ALA A 106 12.82 6.75 8.19
CA ALA A 106 13.27 6.92 9.57
C ALA A 106 13.87 5.61 10.13
N TRP A 107 13.26 4.46 9.82
CA TRP A 107 13.84 3.15 10.15
C TRP A 107 15.17 2.91 9.43
N ASP A 108 15.26 3.24 8.14
CA ASP A 108 16.50 3.09 7.37
C ASP A 108 17.64 3.98 7.91
N ALA A 109 17.29 5.13 8.47
CA ALA A 109 18.22 6.04 9.16
C ALA A 109 18.55 5.60 10.61
N GLY A 110 17.96 4.50 11.10
CA GLY A 110 18.29 3.91 12.40
C GLY A 110 17.39 4.34 13.57
N PHE A 111 16.28 5.02 13.33
CA PHE A 111 15.40 5.55 14.38
C PHE A 111 14.20 4.64 14.67
N GLY A 112 13.71 4.62 15.91
CA GLY A 112 12.34 4.17 16.21
C GLY A 112 12.07 2.67 16.16
N PHE A 113 13.07 1.83 16.48
CA PHE A 113 12.93 0.36 16.52
C PHE A 113 12.32 -0.19 17.81
N GLU A 114 12.24 0.61 18.87
CA GLU A 114 11.61 0.18 20.12
C GLU A 114 10.11 -0.10 19.88
N ILE A 115 9.60 -1.20 20.41
CA ILE A 115 8.20 -1.62 20.21
C ILE A 115 7.20 -0.49 20.52
N PRO A 116 7.27 0.25 21.64
CA PRO A 116 6.35 1.35 21.88
C PRO A 116 6.39 2.43 20.78
N THR A 117 7.58 2.73 20.27
CA THR A 117 7.79 3.74 19.21
C THR A 117 7.28 3.25 17.87
N VAL A 118 7.50 1.98 17.53
CA VAL A 118 6.92 1.33 16.35
C VAL A 118 5.40 1.43 16.38
N TYR A 119 4.76 1.21 17.53
CA TYR A 119 3.31 1.33 17.64
C TYR A 119 2.82 2.79 17.54
N LYS A 120 3.47 3.72 18.24
CA LYS A 120 3.15 5.16 18.17
C LYS A 120 3.24 5.69 16.73
N THR A 121 4.33 5.37 16.02
CA THR A 121 4.52 5.79 14.63
C THR A 121 3.52 5.13 13.68
N GLY A 122 3.12 3.87 13.93
CA GLY A 122 2.05 3.22 13.17
C GLY A 122 0.70 3.92 13.31
N HIS A 123 0.30 4.28 14.54
CA HIS A 123 -0.91 5.07 14.75
C HIS A 123 -0.81 6.47 14.13
N ALA A 124 0.35 7.12 14.22
CA ALA A 124 0.57 8.42 13.62
C ALA A 124 0.38 8.38 12.09
N VAL A 125 0.85 7.33 11.41
CA VAL A 125 0.60 7.13 9.97
C VAL A 125 -0.90 7.01 9.69
N LEU A 126 -1.63 6.19 10.45
CA LEU A 126 -3.07 5.97 10.22
C LEU A 126 -3.90 7.25 10.46
N ILE A 127 -3.66 7.93 11.59
CA ILE A 127 -4.36 9.17 11.94
C ILE A 127 -3.99 10.27 10.95
N GLY A 128 -2.70 10.43 10.65
CA GLY A 128 -2.20 11.42 9.69
C GLY A 128 -2.80 11.21 8.30
N THR A 129 -2.94 9.96 7.85
CA THR A 129 -3.61 9.64 6.58
C THR A 129 -5.04 10.16 6.58
N GLY A 130 -5.82 9.85 7.61
CA GLY A 130 -7.21 10.29 7.71
C GLY A 130 -7.33 11.81 7.73
N VAL A 131 -6.54 12.48 8.57
CA VAL A 131 -6.54 13.94 8.70
C VAL A 131 -6.15 14.61 7.39
N LEU A 132 -5.03 14.21 6.77
CA LEU A 132 -4.57 14.83 5.52
C LEU A 132 -5.52 14.59 4.36
N THR A 133 -6.15 13.41 4.29
CA THR A 133 -7.17 13.11 3.28
C THR A 133 -8.37 14.03 3.45
N VAL A 134 -8.91 14.14 4.67
CA VAL A 134 -10.04 15.03 4.97
C VAL A 134 -9.70 16.48 4.66
N LEU A 135 -8.53 16.96 5.09
CA LEU A 135 -8.09 18.33 4.79
C LEU A 135 -7.96 18.57 3.28
N THR A 136 -7.40 17.61 2.53
CA THR A 136 -7.29 17.71 1.06
C THR A 136 -8.65 17.88 0.42
N TRP A 137 -9.64 17.11 0.85
CA TRP A 137 -11.00 17.17 0.30
C TRP A 137 -11.78 18.39 0.75
N LEU A 138 -11.60 18.84 2.00
CA LEU A 138 -12.18 20.10 2.46
C LEU A 138 -11.66 21.27 1.63
N LEU A 139 -10.35 21.34 1.41
CA LEU A 139 -9.75 22.36 0.55
C LEU A 139 -10.26 22.23 -0.88
N ALA A 140 -10.29 21.01 -1.43
CA ALA A 140 -10.79 20.76 -2.78
C ALA A 140 -12.23 21.27 -2.93
N ILE A 141 -13.12 21.00 -1.97
CA ILE A 141 -14.52 21.46 -1.99
C ILE A 141 -14.62 22.98 -1.86
N ILE A 142 -13.82 23.60 -0.97
CA ILE A 142 -13.80 25.06 -0.78
C ILE A 142 -13.37 25.78 -2.06
N PHE A 143 -12.38 25.23 -2.78
CA PHE A 143 -11.84 25.80 -4.02
C PHE A 143 -12.46 25.20 -5.29
N TRP A 144 -13.51 24.38 -5.18
CA TRP A 144 -14.16 23.74 -6.34
C TRP A 144 -15.05 24.73 -7.14
N GLY A 145 -15.31 25.92 -6.58
CA GLY A 145 -16.04 27.01 -7.25
C GLY A 145 -15.18 27.84 -8.19
#